data_AF-A0A3D9HKT8-F1
#
_entry.id   AF-A0A3D9HKT8-F1
#
_cell.length_a   1.000
_cell.length_b   1.000
_cell.length_c   1.000
_cell.angle_alpha   90.00
_cell.angle_beta   90.00
_cell.angle_gamma   90.00
#
_symmetry.space_group_name_H-M   'P 1'
#
loop_
_entity.id
_entity.type
_entity.pdbx_description
1 polymer ?
#
loop_
_entity_poly.entity_id
_entity_poly.type
_entity_poly.pdbx_seq_one_letter_code
_entity_poly.pdbx_strand_id
1 'polypeptide(L)'
;MLLAVVLSNCKSEPKHEYGSTISINTEDIQNGKLIFEQKCSHCHNFKKDAIGPNLSGITKEVSEAWIKEFIKNPFKMISQKDPRAKALHQKYKTFMPEFSYLSEKEFNELLSYMNSYLKKEASGNKNLEDVIDNPIKDTLVYSEDNAHIEFVAQVPASSKNGPLARINKMACTTNSGRVFINDLRGMLYELKDNKPKLYASISKYHDSFMSEPGLGTGFGSFTFHPNFSENGLFYTAHSEKLHKTKADFLLPDSIPVKLQWVIKEWKSKDPKSKVFEGSTRELLRIDFVTVMHGIQEITFNPHSSKNDSDYGMLYIGVGDGGSVAYGFPKIALHGGAQVWGTILRIDPSGSNSDNGKYGIPKDNPFVNANNKKREVWVYGLRNPNRICWNTEGQMYASDIGHNIAEEVNIIEPGKFYGWPIREGRFLVDPNGNQSLAYPLPDNDADFGVTYPVIQYDHDDGSAISGGFFSNTATFKGKYIFGDIPEGTVYIADLSEANTDKRNIKKLNIVFKGKQTDFGQLTNKRRIDLRLGQDCDGNMYMFTKADGKIYRMINE
;
A
#
# COMPACT_ATOMS: atom_id res chain seq x y z
N MET A 1 9.74 -79.09 -3.70
CA MET A 1 10.25 -79.44 -2.35
C MET A 1 10.75 -78.15 -1.73
N LEU A 2 10.20 -77.80 -0.56
CA LEU A 2 10.19 -76.52 0.19
C LEU A 2 11.05 -75.32 -0.29
N LEU A 3 10.36 -74.21 -0.56
CA LEU A 3 10.88 -72.83 -0.55
C LEU A 3 10.74 -72.28 0.88
N ALA A 4 11.84 -71.88 1.52
CA ALA A 4 11.82 -71.22 2.82
C ALA A 4 11.78 -69.70 2.64
N VAL A 5 10.72 -69.07 3.17
CA VAL A 5 10.51 -67.62 3.20
C VAL A 5 11.26 -67.03 4.39
N VAL A 6 12.18 -66.09 4.13
CA VAL A 6 12.79 -65.22 5.14
C VAL A 6 11.96 -63.93 5.19
N LEU A 7 11.22 -63.74 6.29
CA LEU A 7 10.53 -62.49 6.59
C LEU A 7 11.56 -61.46 7.09
N SER A 8 11.81 -60.42 6.29
CA SER A 8 12.55 -59.23 6.71
C SER A 8 11.61 -58.28 7.45
N ASN A 9 11.94 -57.98 8.71
CA ASN A 9 11.20 -57.10 9.60
C ASN A 9 11.58 -55.64 9.30
N CYS A 10 10.66 -54.83 8.76
CA CYS A 10 10.84 -53.38 8.63
C CYS A 10 10.69 -52.71 10.01
N LYS A 11 11.79 -52.19 10.57
CA LYS A 11 11.75 -51.24 11.68
C LYS A 11 11.39 -49.85 11.13
N SER A 12 10.27 -49.29 11.57
CA SER A 12 9.92 -47.87 11.34
C SER A 12 10.81 -46.96 12.19
N GLU A 13 11.39 -45.92 11.58
CA GLU A 13 12.09 -44.85 12.30
C GLU A 13 11.13 -44.10 13.26
N PRO A 14 11.61 -43.59 14.41
CA PRO A 14 10.77 -42.85 15.35
C PRO A 14 10.34 -41.50 14.75
N LYS A 15 9.04 -41.19 14.82
CA LYS A 15 8.49 -39.88 14.43
C LYS A 15 9.14 -38.78 15.29
N HIS A 16 9.87 -37.85 14.67
CA HIS A 16 10.35 -36.65 15.34
C HIS A 16 9.16 -35.79 15.81
N GLU A 17 9.05 -35.58 17.12
CA GLU A 17 7.98 -34.78 17.73
C GLU A 17 8.45 -33.33 17.93
N TYR A 18 8.36 -32.51 16.86
CA TYR A 18 8.75 -31.11 16.93
C TYR A 18 7.82 -30.28 17.83
N GLY A 19 8.37 -29.20 18.40
CA GLY A 19 7.62 -28.21 19.16
C GLY A 19 7.12 -28.68 20.54
N SER A 20 7.64 -29.80 21.06
CA SER A 20 7.39 -30.29 22.42
C SER A 20 8.17 -29.50 23.49
N THR A 21 9.26 -28.85 23.09
CA THR A 21 10.15 -28.03 23.93
C THR A 21 9.80 -26.55 23.96
N ILE A 22 8.85 -26.10 23.14
CA ILE A 22 8.43 -24.69 23.06
C ILE A 22 7.60 -24.33 24.30
N SER A 23 7.91 -23.19 24.91
CA SER A 23 7.17 -22.66 26.06
C SER A 23 5.69 -22.49 25.75
N ILE A 24 4.84 -22.92 26.69
CA ILE A 24 3.39 -22.70 26.66
C ILE A 24 2.96 -21.69 27.74
N ASN A 25 3.92 -20.96 28.31
CA ASN A 25 3.63 -19.92 29.29
C ASN A 25 2.83 -18.79 28.64
N THR A 26 1.73 -18.40 29.29
CA THR A 26 0.84 -17.32 28.86
C THR A 26 1.58 -16.00 28.60
N GLU A 27 2.58 -15.65 29.41
CA GLU A 27 3.35 -14.40 29.22
C GLU A 27 4.17 -14.43 27.91
N ASP A 28 4.86 -15.54 27.64
CA ASP A 28 5.63 -15.73 26.40
C ASP A 28 4.72 -15.71 25.17
N ILE A 29 3.53 -16.33 25.26
CA ILE A 29 2.52 -16.33 24.20
C ILE A 29 2.01 -14.90 23.94
N GLN A 30 1.78 -14.10 24.97
CA GLN A 30 1.32 -12.71 24.83
C GLN A 30 2.39 -11.81 24.21
N ASN A 31 3.64 -11.93 24.64
CA ASN A 31 4.75 -11.19 24.03
C ASN A 31 4.98 -11.60 22.57
N GLY A 32 4.94 -12.91 22.31
CA GLY A 32 5.04 -13.46 20.95
C GLY A 32 3.93 -12.99 20.02
N LYS A 33 2.71 -12.85 20.54
CA LYS A 33 1.57 -12.29 19.80
C LYS A 33 1.86 -10.86 19.35
N LEU A 34 2.41 -10.02 20.23
CA LEU A 34 2.74 -8.63 19.89
C LEU A 34 3.79 -8.57 18.78
N ILE A 35 4.83 -9.41 18.86
CA ILE A 35 5.86 -9.52 17.83
C ILE A 35 5.23 -9.95 16.51
N PHE A 36 4.41 -11.00 16.52
CA PHE A 36 3.73 -11.51 15.33
C PHE A 36 2.82 -10.45 14.70
N GLU A 37 1.99 -9.78 15.49
CA GLU A 37 1.09 -8.71 15.03
C GLU A 37 1.87 -7.57 14.37
N GLN A 38 3.01 -7.18 14.92
CA GLN A 38 3.79 -6.05 14.39
C GLN A 38 4.64 -6.40 13.17
N LYS A 39 5.11 -7.65 13.06
CA LYS A 39 6.18 -8.03 12.11
C LYS A 39 5.75 -9.07 11.08
N CYS A 40 4.82 -9.95 11.40
CA CYS A 40 4.49 -11.13 10.59
C CYS A 40 3.06 -11.12 10.07
N SER A 41 2.12 -10.48 10.78
CA SER A 41 0.68 -10.52 10.49
C SER A 41 0.28 -9.89 9.15
N HIS A 42 1.16 -9.09 8.56
CA HIS A 42 0.95 -8.56 7.20
C HIS A 42 0.90 -9.67 6.15
N CYS A 43 1.68 -10.74 6.36
CA CYS A 43 1.81 -11.82 5.38
C CYS A 43 1.26 -13.16 5.87
N HIS A 44 1.21 -13.38 7.18
CA HIS A 44 0.89 -14.68 7.76
C HIS A 44 -0.32 -14.62 8.68
N ASN A 45 -1.03 -15.73 8.78
CA ASN A 45 -2.09 -15.96 9.76
C ASN A 45 -2.15 -17.46 10.14
N PHE A 46 -3.09 -17.85 11.00
CA PHE A 46 -3.24 -19.23 11.52
C PHE A 46 -4.50 -19.94 11.01
N LYS A 47 -5.11 -19.44 9.94
CA LYS A 47 -6.36 -19.97 9.39
C LYS A 47 -6.18 -20.52 7.98
N LYS A 48 -5.40 -19.84 7.14
CA LYS A 48 -5.22 -20.13 5.71
C LYS A 48 -3.97 -19.45 5.15
N ASP A 49 -3.53 -19.90 3.98
CA ASP A 49 -2.45 -19.24 3.23
C ASP A 49 -2.87 -17.80 2.84
N ALA A 50 -1.91 -16.88 2.82
CA ALA A 50 -2.07 -15.49 2.39
C ALA A 50 -0.82 -15.08 1.57
N ILE A 51 -0.26 -13.88 1.76
CA ILE A 51 1.04 -13.48 1.14
C ILE A 51 2.14 -14.51 1.46
N GLY A 52 2.09 -15.08 2.68
CA GLY A 52 2.90 -16.22 3.09
C GLY A 52 2.04 -17.41 3.54
N PRO A 53 2.67 -18.56 3.85
CA PRO A 53 1.96 -19.76 4.30
C PRO A 53 1.16 -19.53 5.58
N ASN A 54 0.06 -20.29 5.72
CA ASN A 54 -0.61 -20.53 6.98
C ASN A 54 0.40 -21.11 7.98
N LEU A 55 0.47 -20.51 9.17
CA LEU A 55 1.40 -20.95 10.21
C LEU A 55 0.76 -21.86 11.26
N SER A 56 -0.52 -22.22 11.13
CA SER A 56 -1.16 -23.18 12.06
C SER A 56 -0.43 -24.53 12.03
N GLY A 57 0.05 -24.98 13.18
CA GLY A 57 0.75 -26.25 13.36
C GLY A 57 2.19 -26.27 12.84
N ILE A 58 2.72 -25.15 12.34
CA ILE A 58 4.07 -25.13 11.75
C ILE A 58 5.16 -25.61 12.70
N THR A 59 5.02 -25.32 14.01
CA THR A 59 5.96 -25.73 15.06
C THR A 59 5.95 -27.24 15.33
N LYS A 60 4.94 -27.96 14.82
CA LYS A 60 4.84 -29.42 14.88
C LYS A 60 5.35 -30.10 13.60
N GLU A 61 5.48 -29.33 12.51
CA GLU A 61 5.92 -29.83 11.20
C GLU A 61 7.39 -29.52 10.90
N VAL A 62 7.94 -28.47 11.51
CA VAL A 62 9.27 -27.95 11.21
C VAL A 62 10.03 -27.68 12.50
N SER A 63 11.34 -27.96 12.49
CA SER A 63 12.20 -27.74 13.65
C SER A 63 12.28 -26.26 14.03
N GLU A 64 12.34 -26.00 15.35
CA GLU A 64 12.49 -24.64 15.89
C GLU A 64 13.71 -23.91 15.30
N ALA A 65 14.83 -24.64 15.16
CA ALA A 65 16.06 -24.11 14.59
C ALA A 65 15.86 -23.63 13.15
N TRP A 66 15.19 -24.42 12.31
CA TRP A 66 14.91 -24.05 10.93
C TRP A 66 13.96 -22.84 10.86
N ILE A 67 12.89 -22.83 11.67
CA ILE A 67 11.94 -21.70 11.72
C ILE A 67 12.68 -20.40 12.09
N LYS A 68 13.52 -20.44 13.13
CA LYS A 68 14.32 -19.27 13.54
C LYS A 68 15.29 -18.83 12.45
N GLU A 69 16.03 -19.75 11.84
CA GLU A 69 17.00 -19.40 10.80
C GLU A 69 16.30 -18.77 9.57
N PHE A 70 15.13 -19.30 9.19
CA PHE A 70 14.34 -18.76 8.10
C PHE A 70 13.79 -17.36 8.41
N ILE A 71 13.26 -17.13 9.61
CA ILE A 71 12.79 -15.79 10.01
C ILE A 71 13.98 -14.80 10.11
N LYS A 72 15.14 -15.25 10.58
CA LYS A 72 16.35 -14.41 10.69
C LYS A 72 16.87 -13.99 9.32
N ASN A 73 16.96 -14.91 8.36
CA ASN A 73 17.49 -14.62 7.04
C ASN A 73 16.99 -15.62 5.98
N PRO A 74 15.78 -15.41 5.43
CA PRO A 74 15.19 -16.33 4.47
C PRO A 74 15.99 -16.36 3.17
N PHE A 75 16.61 -15.23 2.79
CA PHE A 75 17.46 -15.12 1.61
C PHE A 75 18.69 -16.02 1.67
N LYS A 76 19.37 -16.08 2.82
CA LYS A 76 20.52 -16.96 3.04
C LYS A 76 20.12 -18.42 2.84
N MET A 77 18.98 -18.83 3.35
CA MET A 77 18.51 -20.22 3.18
C MET A 77 18.18 -20.53 1.72
N ILE A 78 17.53 -19.61 1.01
CA ILE A 78 17.25 -19.76 -0.44
C ILE A 78 18.55 -19.83 -1.25
N SER A 79 19.52 -18.95 -0.98
CA SER A 79 20.80 -18.90 -1.71
C SER A 79 21.69 -20.11 -1.43
N GLN A 80 21.64 -20.64 -0.21
CA GLN A 80 22.26 -21.90 0.18
C GLN A 80 21.51 -23.14 -0.35
N LYS A 81 20.46 -22.92 -1.14
CA LYS A 81 19.66 -23.95 -1.81
C LYS A 81 18.93 -24.88 -0.84
N ASP A 82 18.52 -24.38 0.34
CA ASP A 82 17.61 -25.11 1.23
C ASP A 82 16.33 -25.49 0.45
N PRO A 83 15.96 -26.78 0.39
CA PRO A 83 14.84 -27.23 -0.44
C PRO A 83 13.49 -26.62 -0.04
N ARG A 84 13.23 -26.47 1.27
CA ARG A 84 11.97 -25.93 1.78
C ARG A 84 11.88 -24.42 1.51
N ALA A 85 12.96 -23.69 1.77
CA ALA A 85 13.05 -22.26 1.52
C ALA A 85 12.84 -21.94 0.03
N LYS A 86 13.45 -22.72 -0.87
CA LYS A 86 13.25 -22.62 -2.32
C LYS A 86 11.81 -22.90 -2.73
N ALA A 87 11.22 -23.98 -2.24
CA ALA A 87 9.84 -24.33 -2.55
C ALA A 87 8.85 -23.25 -2.07
N LEU A 88 9.09 -22.68 -0.89
CA LEU A 88 8.30 -21.55 -0.39
C LEU A 88 8.45 -20.33 -1.30
N HIS A 89 9.67 -19.94 -1.66
CA HIS A 89 9.87 -18.80 -2.54
C HIS A 89 9.27 -19.01 -3.94
N GLN A 90 9.37 -20.22 -4.49
CA GLN A 90 8.73 -20.58 -5.76
C GLN A 90 7.21 -20.49 -5.68
N LYS A 91 6.62 -20.93 -4.57
CA LYS A 91 5.16 -20.92 -4.37
C LYS A 91 4.61 -19.50 -4.16
N TYR A 92 5.24 -18.72 -3.29
CA TYR A 92 4.70 -17.42 -2.89
C TYR A 92 5.28 -16.25 -3.69
N LYS A 93 6.33 -16.48 -4.49
CA LYS A 93 7.03 -15.52 -5.38
C LYS A 93 7.49 -14.20 -4.72
N THR A 94 7.29 -14.07 -3.42
CA THR A 94 7.62 -12.93 -2.58
C THR A 94 8.80 -13.29 -1.68
N PHE A 95 9.68 -12.33 -1.42
CA PHE A 95 10.70 -12.48 -0.40
C PHE A 95 10.20 -12.06 0.98
N MET A 96 10.28 -12.97 1.95
CA MET A 96 10.03 -12.64 3.35
C MET A 96 11.10 -11.65 3.85
N PRO A 97 10.73 -10.55 4.54
CA PRO A 97 11.69 -9.66 5.18
C PRO A 97 12.57 -10.41 6.18
N GLU A 98 13.82 -9.98 6.35
CA GLU A 98 14.70 -10.54 7.37
C GLU A 98 14.46 -9.87 8.74
N PHE A 99 14.48 -10.68 9.81
CA PHE A 99 14.29 -10.22 11.18
C PHE A 99 15.51 -10.57 12.06
N SER A 100 16.70 -10.47 11.48
CA SER A 100 17.99 -10.75 12.13
C SER A 100 18.26 -9.92 13.38
N TYR A 101 17.53 -8.83 13.57
CA TYR A 101 17.61 -7.92 14.71
C TYR A 101 16.79 -8.35 15.93
N LEU A 102 15.95 -9.39 15.84
CA LEU A 102 15.23 -9.93 17.01
C LEU A 102 16.20 -10.68 17.93
N SER A 103 16.04 -10.49 19.23
CA SER A 103 16.77 -11.24 20.26
C SER A 103 16.31 -12.70 20.34
N GLU A 104 17.14 -13.58 20.92
CA GLU A 104 16.74 -14.98 21.14
C GLU A 104 15.48 -15.11 22.00
N LYS A 105 15.28 -14.20 22.96
CA LYS A 105 14.06 -14.17 23.78
C LYS A 105 12.84 -13.90 22.91
N GLU A 106 12.89 -12.88 22.06
CA GLU A 106 11.79 -12.54 21.15
C GLU A 106 11.48 -13.66 20.16
N PHE A 107 12.50 -14.36 19.65
CA PHE A 107 12.30 -15.55 18.82
C PHE A 107 11.58 -16.67 19.57
N ASN A 108 11.95 -16.92 20.83
CA ASN A 108 11.28 -17.94 21.66
C ASN A 108 9.83 -17.54 21.94
N GLU A 109 9.57 -16.29 22.33
CA GLU A 109 8.22 -15.78 22.56
C GLU A 109 7.36 -15.89 21.29
N LEU A 110 7.90 -15.52 20.12
CA LEU A 110 7.22 -15.67 18.83
C LEU A 110 6.86 -17.14 18.52
N LEU A 111 7.80 -18.06 18.76
CA LEU A 111 7.55 -19.50 18.62
C LEU A 111 6.47 -20.00 19.59
N SER A 112 6.47 -19.54 20.85
CA SER A 112 5.43 -19.86 21.84
C SER A 112 4.05 -19.45 21.35
N TYR A 113 3.93 -18.25 20.79
CA TYR A 113 2.68 -17.79 20.19
C TYR A 113 2.25 -18.65 19.00
N MET A 114 3.15 -18.93 18.05
CA MET A 114 2.84 -19.79 16.89
C MET A 114 2.44 -21.21 17.30
N ASN A 115 3.10 -21.76 18.33
CA ASN A 115 2.83 -23.09 18.86
C ASN A 115 1.45 -23.21 19.53
N SER A 116 0.84 -22.09 19.94
CA SER A 116 -0.51 -22.08 20.50
C SER A 116 -1.61 -22.35 19.46
N TYR A 117 -1.30 -22.32 18.15
CA TYR A 117 -2.23 -22.61 17.07
C TYR A 117 -1.95 -23.97 16.44
N LEU A 118 -2.56 -25.02 16.99
CA LEU A 118 -2.52 -26.36 16.41
C LEU A 118 -3.31 -26.39 15.09
N LYS A 119 -2.82 -27.15 14.10
CA LYS A 119 -3.50 -27.35 12.82
C LYS A 119 -4.86 -28.01 13.07
N LYS A 120 -5.94 -27.23 13.04
CA LYS A 120 -7.29 -27.79 12.89
C LYS A 120 -7.40 -28.28 11.45
N GLU A 121 -7.99 -29.47 11.26
CA GLU A 121 -8.38 -29.93 9.92
C GLU A 121 -9.17 -28.81 9.26
N ALA A 122 -8.71 -28.38 8.08
CA ALA A 122 -9.37 -27.35 7.31
C ALA A 122 -10.81 -27.82 7.07
N SER A 123 -11.78 -27.07 7.60
CA SER A 123 -13.18 -27.21 7.20
C SER A 123 -13.24 -26.82 5.72
N GLY A 124 -13.00 -27.79 4.86
CA GLY A 124 -13.17 -27.70 3.42
C GLY A 124 -14.65 -27.50 3.09
N ASN A 125 -14.93 -26.51 2.25
CA ASN A 125 -16.09 -26.38 1.36
C ASN A 125 -16.03 -24.97 0.73
N LYS A 126 -16.15 -24.72 -0.58
CA LYS A 126 -16.77 -25.45 -1.71
C LYS A 126 -15.90 -25.24 -2.98
N ASN A 127 -15.91 -26.23 -3.88
CA ASN A 127 -15.40 -26.26 -5.27
C ASN A 127 -14.06 -25.55 -5.58
N LEU A 128 -12.96 -26.32 -5.52
CA LEU A 128 -11.66 -25.98 -6.10
C LEU A 128 -11.60 -26.13 -7.63
N GLU A 129 -12.69 -26.54 -8.28
CA GLU A 129 -12.69 -26.92 -9.71
C GLU A 129 -12.49 -25.72 -10.66
N ASP A 130 -12.80 -24.50 -10.21
CA ASP A 130 -12.77 -23.28 -11.04
C ASP A 130 -11.69 -22.26 -10.62
N VAL A 131 -10.75 -22.64 -9.74
CA VAL A 131 -9.65 -21.73 -9.35
C VAL A 131 -8.74 -21.47 -10.56
N ILE A 132 -8.42 -20.21 -10.81
CA ILE A 132 -7.48 -19.81 -11.85
C ILE A 132 -6.07 -19.77 -11.26
N ASP A 133 -5.24 -20.75 -11.59
CA ASP A 133 -3.86 -20.87 -11.07
C ASP A 133 -2.92 -19.73 -11.50
N ASN A 134 -3.13 -19.18 -12.70
CA ASN A 134 -2.41 -18.01 -13.20
C ASN A 134 -3.41 -17.06 -13.89
N PRO A 135 -3.93 -16.05 -13.16
CA PRO A 135 -4.97 -15.15 -13.66
C PRO A 135 -4.49 -14.30 -14.84
N ILE A 136 -3.21 -13.89 -14.87
CA ILE A 136 -2.64 -13.06 -15.94
C ILE A 136 -1.39 -13.75 -16.49
N LYS A 137 -1.58 -14.58 -17.52
CA LYS A 137 -0.55 -15.54 -17.97
C LYS A 137 0.69 -14.93 -18.60
N ASP A 138 0.55 -13.79 -19.27
CA ASP A 138 1.66 -13.16 -19.97
C ASP A 138 2.47 -12.32 -18.99
N THR A 139 3.80 -12.34 -19.11
CA THR A 139 4.67 -11.42 -18.34
C THR A 139 4.97 -10.16 -19.15
N LEU A 140 5.15 -9.04 -18.45
CA LEU A 140 5.48 -7.76 -19.08
C LEU A 140 6.89 -7.79 -19.66
N VAL A 141 6.98 -7.42 -20.94
CA VAL A 141 8.22 -7.22 -21.67
C VAL A 141 8.72 -5.78 -21.52
N TYR A 142 10.01 -5.57 -21.76
CA TYR A 142 10.60 -4.23 -21.82
C TYR A 142 10.18 -3.47 -23.08
N SER A 143 10.02 -2.16 -22.96
CA SER A 143 9.90 -1.25 -24.11
C SER A 143 11.23 -1.12 -24.85
N GLU A 144 11.17 -0.67 -26.10
CA GLU A 144 12.36 -0.24 -26.84
C GLU A 144 12.84 1.14 -26.35
N ASP A 145 11.94 1.90 -25.72
CA ASP A 145 12.25 3.22 -25.18
C ASP A 145 13.03 3.15 -23.86
N ASN A 146 13.80 4.21 -23.62
CA ASN A 146 14.60 4.41 -22.41
C ASN A 146 14.17 5.67 -21.67
N ALA A 147 13.99 5.56 -20.35
CA ALA A 147 13.89 6.70 -19.47
C ALA A 147 15.28 7.09 -18.95
N HIS A 148 15.76 8.22 -19.44
CA HIS A 148 17.03 8.79 -19.01
C HIS A 148 16.79 9.58 -17.72
N ILE A 149 17.58 9.29 -16.70
CA ILE A 149 17.44 9.93 -15.39
C ILE A 149 18.74 10.59 -14.93
N GLU A 150 18.60 11.65 -14.13
CA GLU A 150 19.69 12.30 -13.43
C GLU A 150 19.44 12.34 -11.93
N PHE A 151 20.52 12.40 -11.15
CA PHE A 151 20.44 12.58 -9.71
C PHE A 151 20.13 14.04 -9.39
N VAL A 152 19.14 14.26 -8.52
CA VAL A 152 18.73 15.60 -8.09
C VAL A 152 19.23 15.86 -6.68
N ALA A 153 18.78 15.05 -5.72
CA ALA A 153 18.94 15.33 -4.31
C ALA A 153 18.91 14.04 -3.47
N GLN A 154 19.36 14.14 -2.22
CA GLN A 154 19.16 13.10 -1.21
C GLN A 154 18.57 13.74 0.04
N VAL A 155 17.44 13.21 0.51
CA VAL A 155 16.80 13.64 1.75
C VAL A 155 17.65 13.17 2.93
N PRO A 156 17.90 14.05 3.93
CA PRO A 156 18.67 13.67 5.11
C PRO A 156 18.08 12.45 5.81
N ALA A 157 18.97 11.60 6.35
CA ALA A 157 18.54 10.44 7.12
C ALA A 157 17.74 10.86 8.35
N SER A 158 16.52 10.33 8.47
CA SER A 158 15.64 10.47 9.62
C SER A 158 15.72 9.26 10.59
N SER A 159 16.58 8.28 10.28
CA SER A 159 16.89 7.12 11.12
C SER A 159 18.35 6.69 10.95
N LYS A 160 18.92 6.09 12.01
CA LYS A 160 20.24 5.41 11.94
C LYS A 160 20.16 4.05 11.26
N ASN A 161 18.98 3.42 11.31
CA ASN A 161 18.70 2.13 10.68
C ASN A 161 17.95 2.35 9.36
N GLY A 162 18.22 1.49 8.37
CA GLY A 162 17.50 1.51 7.10
C GLY A 162 15.98 1.28 7.28
N PRO A 163 15.12 1.87 6.43
CA PRO A 163 15.42 2.88 5.42
C PRO A 163 15.85 4.22 6.04
N LEU A 164 16.88 4.84 5.45
CA LEU A 164 17.55 6.05 5.99
C LEU A 164 16.60 7.24 6.05
N ALA A 165 15.84 7.48 4.98
CA ALA A 165 14.75 8.45 4.94
C ALA A 165 13.50 7.75 4.42
N ARG A 166 12.34 7.93 5.08
CA ARG A 166 11.09 7.30 4.65
C ARG A 166 10.31 8.17 3.69
N ILE A 167 10.95 8.68 2.64
CA ILE A 167 10.31 9.55 1.66
C ILE A 167 9.10 8.89 0.99
N ASN A 168 8.00 9.63 0.77
CA ASN A 168 6.73 9.01 0.33
C ASN A 168 6.00 9.73 -0.81
N LYS A 169 5.83 11.05 -0.73
CA LYS A 169 5.06 11.84 -1.69
C LYS A 169 5.79 13.15 -2.00
N MET A 170 5.74 13.54 -3.28
CA MET A 170 6.15 14.85 -3.75
C MET A 170 4.92 15.63 -4.21
N ALA A 171 4.86 16.92 -3.91
CA ALA A 171 3.83 17.81 -4.42
C ALA A 171 4.39 19.23 -4.55
N CYS A 172 3.81 20.01 -5.45
CA CYS A 172 4.22 21.39 -5.68
C CYS A 172 3.12 22.38 -5.31
N THR A 173 3.49 23.66 -5.26
CA THR A 173 2.56 24.78 -5.07
C THR A 173 2.26 25.42 -6.42
N THR A 174 1.08 25.16 -6.98
CA THR A 174 0.68 25.55 -8.35
C THR A 174 1.01 27.01 -8.74
N ASN A 175 0.91 27.95 -7.80
CA ASN A 175 1.16 29.38 -8.09
C ASN A 175 2.57 29.88 -7.73
N SER A 176 3.33 29.16 -6.91
CA SER A 176 4.67 29.60 -6.48
C SER A 176 5.82 28.72 -6.97
N GLY A 177 5.53 27.59 -7.62
CA GLY A 177 6.54 26.69 -8.18
C GLY A 177 7.39 25.94 -7.14
N ARG A 178 7.12 26.12 -5.84
CA ARG A 178 7.86 25.44 -4.76
C ARG A 178 7.50 23.97 -4.77
N VAL A 179 8.50 23.10 -4.75
CA VAL A 179 8.36 21.63 -4.73
C VAL A 179 8.71 21.11 -3.34
N PHE A 180 7.89 20.20 -2.83
CA PHE A 180 8.06 19.61 -1.51
C PHE A 180 8.04 18.10 -1.57
N ILE A 181 8.72 17.47 -0.63
CA ILE A 181 8.72 16.02 -0.42
C ILE A 181 8.61 15.72 1.08
N ASN A 182 7.78 14.75 1.43
CA ASN A 182 7.65 14.33 2.83
C ASN A 182 8.40 13.03 3.14
N ASP A 183 8.80 12.91 4.40
CA ASP A 183 9.25 11.68 5.04
C ASP A 183 8.14 11.19 5.99
N LEU A 184 7.78 9.90 5.92
CA LEU A 184 6.78 9.27 6.79
C LEU A 184 7.07 9.47 8.29
N ARG A 185 8.31 9.74 8.69
CA ARG A 185 8.67 10.06 10.09
C ARG A 185 8.25 11.48 10.52
N GLY A 186 7.61 12.24 9.64
CA GLY A 186 6.90 13.48 9.95
C GLY A 186 7.55 14.75 9.39
N MET A 187 8.54 14.64 8.52
CA MET A 187 9.29 15.80 8.03
C MET A 187 8.75 16.21 6.66
N LEU A 188 8.55 17.50 6.45
CA LEU A 188 8.23 18.10 5.16
C LEU A 188 9.42 18.94 4.70
N TYR A 189 10.02 18.57 3.58
CA TYR A 189 11.16 19.26 3.00
C TYR A 189 10.75 20.02 1.74
N GLU A 190 11.20 21.24 1.59
CA GLU A 190 11.21 21.96 0.30
C GLU A 190 12.47 21.55 -0.48
N LEU A 191 12.32 21.22 -1.76
CA LEU A 191 13.45 21.04 -2.67
C LEU A 191 13.83 22.40 -3.25
N LYS A 192 14.92 22.98 -2.73
CA LYS A 192 15.44 24.27 -3.18
C LYS A 192 16.87 24.12 -3.64
N ASP A 193 17.17 24.55 -4.87
CA ASP A 193 18.49 24.44 -5.50
C ASP A 193 19.02 22.99 -5.44
N ASN A 194 18.15 22.02 -5.75
CA ASN A 194 18.41 20.58 -5.65
C ASN A 194 18.86 20.11 -4.25
N LYS A 195 18.46 20.83 -3.20
CA LYS A 195 18.77 20.50 -1.80
C LYS A 195 17.49 20.48 -0.96
N PRO A 196 17.22 19.38 -0.22
CA PRO A 196 16.11 19.33 0.70
C PRO A 196 16.35 20.28 1.89
N LYS A 197 15.41 21.18 2.13
CA LYS A 197 15.39 22.11 3.27
C LYS A 197 14.16 21.84 4.11
N LEU A 198 14.36 21.57 5.40
CA LEU A 198 13.24 21.28 6.30
C LEU A 198 12.32 22.51 6.38
N TYR A 199 11.06 22.34 5.96
CA TYR A 199 10.03 23.37 6.04
C TYR A 199 9.18 23.19 7.30
N ALA A 200 8.71 21.97 7.56
CA ALA A 200 7.88 21.65 8.72
C ALA A 200 8.21 20.28 9.32
N SER A 201 7.96 20.11 10.62
CA SER A 201 8.12 18.86 11.35
C SER A 201 6.80 18.46 11.99
N ILE A 202 5.94 17.81 11.23
CA ILE A 202 4.57 17.41 11.61
C ILE A 202 4.56 16.55 12.89
N SER A 203 5.54 15.65 13.06
CA SER A 203 5.64 14.80 14.26
C SER A 203 5.84 15.57 15.57
N LYS A 204 6.32 16.82 15.53
CA LYS A 204 6.49 17.66 16.72
C LYS A 204 5.18 18.31 17.18
N TYR A 205 4.13 18.27 16.36
CA TYR A 205 2.83 18.87 16.68
C TYR A 205 1.84 17.86 17.27
N HIS A 206 2.26 16.61 17.54
CA HIS A 206 1.36 15.62 18.13
C HIS A 206 2.04 14.49 18.89
N ASP A 207 1.73 14.38 20.19
CA ASP A 207 2.29 13.35 21.07
C ASP A 207 1.88 11.92 20.66
N SER A 208 0.76 11.79 19.92
CA SER A 208 0.28 10.49 19.46
C SER A 208 0.73 10.13 18.05
N PHE A 209 1.55 10.95 17.38
CA PHE A 209 2.05 10.63 16.04
C PHE A 209 2.72 9.24 16.01
N MET A 210 2.33 8.40 15.05
CA MET A 210 2.80 7.02 14.93
C MET A 210 3.33 6.80 13.51
N SER A 211 4.65 6.63 13.37
CA SER A 211 5.28 6.29 12.08
C SER A 211 5.66 4.82 11.94
N GLU A 212 5.53 4.02 13.00
CA GLU A 212 5.87 2.60 13.04
C GLU A 212 4.80 1.81 13.80
N PRO A 213 4.60 0.50 13.56
CA PRO A 213 5.49 -0.41 12.81
C PRO A 213 5.21 -0.51 11.30
N GLY A 214 4.07 0.00 10.81
CA GLY A 214 3.68 -0.18 9.42
C GLY A 214 4.61 0.49 8.41
N LEU A 215 4.80 -0.13 7.24
CA LEU A 215 5.65 0.43 6.17
C LEU A 215 5.08 1.73 5.56
N GLY A 216 3.76 1.91 5.66
CA GLY A 216 3.03 3.11 5.26
C GLY A 216 2.51 3.98 6.41
N THR A 217 2.75 3.63 7.68
CA THR A 217 2.35 4.49 8.81
C THR A 217 3.23 5.72 8.91
N GLY A 218 2.67 6.79 9.45
CA GLY A 218 3.32 8.06 9.69
C GLY A 218 2.64 9.17 8.92
N PHE A 219 3.43 10.12 8.45
CA PHE A 219 2.98 11.22 7.61
C PHE A 219 2.75 10.72 6.18
N GLY A 220 1.58 10.12 5.91
CA GLY A 220 1.29 9.43 4.65
C GLY A 220 1.23 10.35 3.44
N SER A 221 0.54 11.49 3.55
CA SER A 221 0.32 12.39 2.41
C SER A 221 0.18 13.84 2.84
N PHE A 222 0.39 14.75 1.88
CA PHE A 222 0.11 16.17 2.02
C PHE A 222 -0.31 16.76 0.67
N THR A 223 -0.96 17.92 0.72
CA THR A 223 -1.24 18.73 -0.46
C THR A 223 -1.38 20.20 -0.06
N PHE A 224 -1.08 21.11 -0.99
CA PHE A 224 -1.30 22.54 -0.81
C PHE A 224 -2.65 22.94 -1.39
N HIS A 225 -3.35 23.85 -0.72
CA HIS A 225 -4.54 24.46 -1.31
C HIS A 225 -4.17 25.10 -2.67
N PRO A 226 -5.02 25.05 -3.70
CA PRO A 226 -4.74 25.67 -5.01
C PRO A 226 -4.44 27.19 -4.94
N ASN A 227 -4.82 27.85 -3.84
CA ASN A 227 -4.52 29.25 -3.50
C ASN A 227 -3.47 29.41 -2.38
N PHE A 228 -2.59 28.43 -2.14
CA PHE A 228 -1.64 28.46 -1.03
C PHE A 228 -0.81 29.75 -0.97
N SER A 229 -0.39 30.30 -2.11
CA SER A 229 0.36 31.56 -2.20
C SER A 229 -0.40 32.77 -1.61
N GLU A 230 -1.73 32.73 -1.60
CA GLU A 230 -2.62 33.77 -1.09
C GLU A 230 -3.11 33.44 0.33
N ASN A 231 -3.53 32.19 0.56
CA ASN A 231 -4.22 31.79 1.79
C ASN A 231 -3.34 31.01 2.77
N GLY A 232 -2.15 30.55 2.40
CA GLY A 232 -1.26 29.79 3.27
C GLY A 232 -1.81 28.45 3.77
N LEU A 233 -2.84 27.89 3.14
CA LEU A 233 -3.46 26.63 3.55
C LEU A 233 -2.80 25.43 2.90
N PHE A 234 -2.39 24.46 3.71
CA PHE A 234 -2.02 23.12 3.24
C PHE A 234 -2.60 22.06 4.18
N TYR A 235 -2.62 20.82 3.72
CA TYR A 235 -3.30 19.72 4.39
C TYR A 235 -2.37 18.52 4.51
N THR A 236 -2.52 17.78 5.60
CA THR A 236 -1.73 16.56 5.86
C THR A 236 -2.64 15.40 6.25
N ALA A 237 -2.27 14.19 5.83
CA ALA A 237 -2.81 12.95 6.32
C ALA A 237 -1.71 12.18 7.10
N HIS A 238 -1.99 11.78 8.34
CA HIS A 238 -1.03 11.00 9.13
C HIS A 238 -1.70 10.02 10.08
N SER A 239 -0.96 8.98 10.48
CA SER A 239 -1.41 8.04 11.51
C SER A 239 -1.00 8.45 12.92
N GLU A 240 -1.88 8.14 13.86
CA GLU A 240 -1.70 8.35 15.29
C GLU A 240 -2.01 7.05 16.05
N LYS A 241 -1.35 6.87 17.20
CA LYS A 241 -1.78 5.87 18.19
C LYS A 241 -3.22 6.15 18.60
N LEU A 242 -3.91 5.12 19.09
CA LEU A 242 -5.25 5.28 19.62
C LEU A 242 -5.28 6.42 20.64
N HIS A 243 -6.01 7.48 20.30
CA HIS A 243 -6.12 8.69 21.11
C HIS A 243 -7.42 8.67 21.92
N LYS A 244 -7.50 9.49 22.97
CA LYS A 244 -8.77 9.66 23.73
C LYS A 244 -9.88 10.30 22.89
N THR A 245 -9.51 11.01 21.83
CA THR A 245 -10.47 11.63 20.90
C THR A 245 -11.15 10.55 20.08
N LYS A 246 -12.48 10.51 20.14
CA LYS A 246 -13.30 9.63 19.32
C LYS A 246 -13.12 9.98 17.84
N ALA A 247 -13.01 8.97 16.98
CA ALA A 247 -13.01 9.16 15.54
C ALA A 247 -14.37 9.66 15.03
N ASP A 248 -14.36 10.43 13.94
CA ASP A 248 -15.56 10.85 13.23
C ASP A 248 -16.18 9.66 12.49
N PHE A 249 -15.33 8.76 11.97
CA PHE A 249 -15.73 7.46 11.45
C PHE A 249 -15.15 6.35 12.33
N LEU A 250 -16.03 5.73 13.12
CA LEU A 250 -15.68 4.72 14.12
C LEU A 250 -15.92 3.30 13.60
N LEU A 251 -15.04 2.39 14.01
CA LEU A 251 -15.31 0.96 13.88
C LEU A 251 -16.31 0.52 14.97
N PRO A 252 -17.17 -0.48 14.71
CA PRO A 252 -18.04 -1.04 15.75
C PRO A 252 -17.24 -1.55 16.95
N ASP A 253 -17.79 -1.46 18.16
CA ASP A 253 -17.12 -1.82 19.42
C ASP A 253 -16.54 -3.25 19.44
N SER A 254 -17.13 -4.17 18.67
CA SER A 254 -16.66 -5.56 18.55
C SER A 254 -15.38 -5.72 17.71
N ILE A 255 -14.92 -4.66 17.04
CA ILE A 255 -13.77 -4.67 16.14
C ILE A 255 -12.63 -3.88 16.81
N PRO A 256 -11.43 -4.48 16.95
CA PRO A 256 -10.31 -3.78 17.58
C PRO A 256 -9.83 -2.62 16.70
N VAL A 257 -9.60 -1.46 17.32
CA VAL A 257 -8.92 -0.33 16.68
C VAL A 257 -7.44 -0.40 16.99
N LYS A 258 -6.58 -0.46 15.96
CA LYS A 258 -5.12 -0.50 16.13
C LYS A 258 -4.50 0.89 16.07
N LEU A 259 -5.02 1.76 15.20
CA LEU A 259 -4.57 3.14 15.08
C LEU A 259 -5.68 4.02 14.48
N GLN A 260 -5.43 5.33 14.45
CA GLN A 260 -6.30 6.29 13.79
C GLN A 260 -5.52 7.03 12.70
N TRP A 261 -6.18 7.39 11.60
CA TRP A 261 -5.65 8.36 10.65
C TRP A 261 -6.38 9.69 10.77
N VAL A 262 -5.64 10.77 10.59
CA VAL A 262 -6.10 12.14 10.82
C VAL A 262 -5.78 13.00 9.62
N ILE A 263 -6.77 13.79 9.18
CA ILE A 263 -6.60 14.89 8.24
C ILE A 263 -6.53 16.20 9.01
N LYS A 264 -5.45 16.97 8.81
CA LYS A 264 -5.28 18.30 9.39
C LYS A 264 -5.14 19.36 8.32
N GLU A 265 -5.73 20.51 8.59
CA GLU A 265 -5.44 21.76 7.90
C GLU A 265 -4.36 22.52 8.66
N TRP A 266 -3.45 23.14 7.92
CA TRP A 266 -2.35 23.94 8.40
C TRP A 266 -2.43 25.32 7.75
N LYS A 267 -2.42 26.36 8.57
CA LYS A 267 -2.45 27.76 8.12
C LYS A 267 -1.09 28.39 8.37
N SER A 268 -0.31 28.58 7.31
CA SER A 268 0.93 29.34 7.35
C SER A 268 0.64 30.83 7.55
N LYS A 269 1.42 31.49 8.43
CA LYS A 269 1.41 32.95 8.60
C LYS A 269 1.97 33.67 7.36
N ASP A 270 2.99 33.09 6.73
CA ASP A 270 3.62 33.59 5.52
C ASP A 270 3.90 32.44 4.54
N PRO A 271 3.10 32.31 3.47
CA PRO A 271 3.29 31.27 2.44
C PRO A 271 4.63 31.35 1.71
N LYS A 272 5.36 32.47 1.79
CA LYS A 272 6.69 32.65 1.18
C LYS A 272 7.83 32.26 2.13
N SER A 273 7.53 32.03 3.41
CA SER A 273 8.53 31.66 4.40
C SER A 273 9.18 30.31 4.06
N LYS A 274 10.46 30.20 4.40
CA LYS A 274 11.27 28.97 4.25
C LYS A 274 11.01 27.96 5.36
N VAL A 275 10.36 28.37 6.44
CA VAL A 275 10.00 27.53 7.59
C VAL A 275 8.55 27.77 7.93
N PHE A 276 7.84 26.71 8.28
CA PHE A 276 6.46 26.81 8.71
C PHE A 276 6.35 27.48 10.08
N GLU A 277 5.58 28.56 10.13
CA GLU A 277 5.01 29.11 11.35
C GLU A 277 3.53 29.35 11.11
N GLY A 278 2.68 28.92 12.04
CA GLY A 278 1.26 28.89 11.77
C GLY A 278 0.42 28.21 12.84
N SER A 279 -0.82 27.92 12.47
CA SER A 279 -1.77 27.18 13.29
C SER A 279 -2.22 25.91 12.56
N THR A 280 -2.88 25.02 13.30
CA THR A 280 -3.45 23.79 12.73
C THR A 280 -4.86 23.57 13.26
N ARG A 281 -5.68 22.86 12.49
CA ARG A 281 -6.95 22.30 12.95
C ARG A 281 -7.17 20.91 12.36
N GLU A 282 -7.81 20.05 13.14
CA GLU A 282 -8.23 18.72 12.70
C GLU A 282 -9.54 18.83 11.91
N LEU A 283 -9.58 18.22 10.72
CA LEU A 283 -10.80 18.14 9.91
C LEU A 283 -11.53 16.82 10.15
N LEU A 284 -10.77 15.73 10.14
CA LEU A 284 -11.31 14.38 10.09
C LEU A 284 -10.41 13.37 10.78
N ARG A 285 -11.02 12.43 11.50
CA ARG A 285 -10.36 11.27 12.14
C ARG A 285 -11.11 9.97 11.83
N ILE A 286 -10.37 8.93 11.45
CA ILE A 286 -10.91 7.62 11.05
C ILE A 286 -10.20 6.51 11.84
N ASP A 287 -10.96 5.56 12.39
CA ASP A 287 -10.42 4.35 13.02
C ASP A 287 -9.94 3.32 11.99
N PHE A 288 -8.84 2.62 12.29
CA PHE A 288 -8.32 1.53 11.46
C PHE A 288 -8.10 0.26 12.27
N VAL A 289 -8.52 -0.88 11.70
CA VAL A 289 -8.44 -2.20 12.33
C VAL A 289 -7.03 -2.80 12.32
N THR A 290 -6.14 -2.30 11.44
CA THR A 290 -4.73 -2.68 11.40
C THR A 290 -3.81 -1.47 11.16
N VAL A 291 -2.50 -1.73 11.01
CA VAL A 291 -1.48 -0.72 10.69
C VAL A 291 -1.28 -0.49 9.19
N MET A 292 -2.06 -1.14 8.33
CA MET A 292 -1.92 -1.05 6.86
C MET A 292 -3.13 -0.39 6.19
N HIS A 293 -2.97 -0.02 4.92
CA HIS A 293 -4.01 0.59 4.05
C HIS A 293 -4.74 1.76 4.72
N GLY A 294 -3.96 2.71 5.23
CA GLY A 294 -4.44 3.97 5.78
C GLY A 294 -4.80 5.01 4.71
N ILE A 295 -4.61 6.28 5.04
CA ILE A 295 -4.80 7.40 4.10
C ILE A 295 -3.48 7.74 3.42
N GLN A 296 -3.23 7.16 2.26
CA GLN A 296 -1.97 7.33 1.53
C GLN A 296 -2.01 8.46 0.50
N GLU A 297 -3.18 9.01 0.20
CA GLU A 297 -3.36 10.09 -0.77
C GLU A 297 -4.35 11.13 -0.25
N ILE A 298 -3.97 12.41 -0.39
CA ILE A 298 -4.86 13.56 -0.27
C ILE A 298 -4.42 14.58 -1.30
N THR A 299 -5.34 15.10 -2.09
CA THR A 299 -4.97 15.97 -3.21
C THR A 299 -6.14 16.84 -3.66
N PHE A 300 -5.83 17.92 -4.36
CA PHE A 300 -6.80 18.77 -5.04
C PHE A 300 -6.69 18.51 -6.54
N ASN A 301 -7.76 18.73 -7.28
CA ASN A 301 -7.72 18.70 -8.74
C ASN A 301 -6.87 19.88 -9.26
N PRO A 302 -5.69 19.62 -9.87
CA PRO A 302 -4.79 20.69 -10.29
C PRO A 302 -5.30 21.44 -11.54
N HIS A 303 -6.30 20.89 -12.24
CA HIS A 303 -6.91 21.51 -13.42
C HIS A 303 -8.12 22.38 -13.09
N SER A 304 -8.59 22.38 -11.84
CA SER A 304 -9.71 23.21 -11.41
C SER A 304 -9.31 24.69 -11.27
N SER A 305 -10.17 25.57 -11.73
CA SER A 305 -10.06 27.03 -11.66
C SER A 305 -11.08 27.60 -10.66
N LYS A 306 -10.89 28.84 -10.17
CA LYS A 306 -11.71 29.44 -9.08
C LYS A 306 -13.23 29.41 -9.30
N ASN A 307 -13.70 29.26 -10.53
CA ASN A 307 -15.13 29.22 -10.88
C ASN A 307 -15.69 27.80 -11.00
N ASP A 308 -14.83 26.78 -11.02
CA ASP A 308 -15.26 25.38 -11.10
C ASP A 308 -15.76 24.90 -9.75
N SER A 309 -16.80 24.06 -9.73
CA SER A 309 -17.34 23.50 -8.48
C SER A 309 -16.33 22.63 -7.73
N ASP A 310 -15.31 22.13 -8.44
CA ASP A 310 -14.24 21.30 -7.89
C ASP A 310 -13.09 22.10 -7.28
N TYR A 311 -13.10 23.42 -7.42
CA TYR A 311 -12.04 24.26 -6.92
C TYR A 311 -11.98 24.27 -5.40
N GLY A 312 -10.82 23.91 -4.85
CA GLY A 312 -10.64 23.82 -3.40
C GLY A 312 -11.36 22.61 -2.77
N MET A 313 -11.81 21.64 -3.57
CA MET A 313 -12.38 20.38 -3.08
C MET A 313 -11.27 19.36 -2.83
N LEU A 314 -11.18 18.85 -1.60
CA LEU A 314 -10.14 17.92 -1.19
C LEU A 314 -10.59 16.48 -1.43
N TYR A 315 -9.82 15.76 -2.23
CA TYR A 315 -9.96 14.32 -2.42
C TYR A 315 -9.10 13.56 -1.42
N ILE A 316 -9.63 12.49 -0.83
CA ILE A 316 -8.98 11.69 0.21
C ILE A 316 -9.09 10.21 -0.16
N GLY A 317 -7.97 9.56 -0.45
CA GLY A 317 -7.91 8.11 -0.69
C GLY A 317 -7.84 7.36 0.64
N VAL A 318 -8.90 6.63 0.99
CA VAL A 318 -9.02 5.87 2.24
C VAL A 318 -8.96 4.38 1.92
N GLY A 319 -7.86 3.72 2.32
CA GLY A 319 -7.76 2.26 2.18
C GLY A 319 -8.72 1.50 3.09
N ASP A 320 -8.86 0.20 2.82
CA ASP A 320 -9.76 -0.71 3.54
C ASP A 320 -9.26 -1.08 4.95
N GLY A 321 -8.11 -0.55 5.36
CA GLY A 321 -7.45 -0.84 6.63
C GLY A 321 -6.92 -2.26 6.79
N GLY A 322 -6.75 -3.01 5.70
CA GLY A 322 -6.42 -4.44 5.73
C GLY A 322 -7.53 -5.30 6.31
N SER A 323 -8.76 -4.76 6.39
CA SER A 323 -9.86 -5.35 7.13
C SER A 323 -10.27 -6.72 6.60
N VAL A 324 -10.29 -6.89 5.28
CA VAL A 324 -10.72 -8.11 4.60
C VAL A 324 -9.75 -9.26 4.89
N ALA A 325 -8.45 -9.01 4.78
CA ALA A 325 -7.40 -9.97 5.16
C ALA A 325 -7.40 -10.27 6.66
N TYR A 326 -7.76 -9.28 7.48
CA TYR A 326 -7.89 -9.43 8.94
C TYR A 326 -9.20 -10.13 9.37
N GLY A 327 -10.09 -10.47 8.43
CA GLY A 327 -11.31 -11.24 8.68
C GLY A 327 -12.55 -10.41 8.98
N PHE A 328 -12.55 -9.12 8.64
CA PHE A 328 -13.69 -8.21 8.76
C PHE A 328 -14.12 -7.65 7.40
N PRO A 329 -14.53 -8.50 6.43
CA PRO A 329 -14.82 -8.06 5.07
C PRO A 329 -15.93 -7.02 4.96
N LYS A 330 -16.87 -6.99 5.92
CA LYS A 330 -17.97 -5.99 5.98
C LYS A 330 -17.49 -4.56 6.19
N ILE A 331 -16.26 -4.34 6.65
CA ILE A 331 -15.67 -3.00 6.77
C ILE A 331 -15.49 -2.39 5.38
N ALA A 332 -15.08 -3.18 4.37
CA ALA A 332 -14.91 -2.77 2.98
C ALA A 332 -16.16 -3.04 2.12
N LEU A 333 -16.89 -4.13 2.39
CA LEU A 333 -18.14 -4.49 1.70
C LEU A 333 -19.34 -3.77 2.33
N HIS A 334 -19.35 -2.43 2.21
CA HIS A 334 -20.34 -1.57 2.86
C HIS A 334 -21.23 -0.80 1.86
N GLY A 335 -21.01 -0.95 0.55
CA GLY A 335 -21.86 -0.35 -0.50
C GLY A 335 -21.89 1.19 -0.50
N GLY A 336 -20.86 1.86 0.02
CA GLY A 336 -20.82 3.32 0.21
C GLY A 336 -21.37 3.84 1.55
N ALA A 337 -21.87 2.96 2.43
CA ALA A 337 -22.38 3.34 3.76
C ALA A 337 -21.32 3.71 4.81
N GLN A 338 -20.03 3.47 4.52
CA GLN A 338 -18.86 3.74 5.36
C GLN A 338 -17.73 4.30 4.48
N VAL A 339 -16.53 4.49 5.05
CA VAL A 339 -15.42 5.21 4.38
C VAL A 339 -14.21 4.34 4.02
N TRP A 340 -14.11 3.09 4.49
CA TRP A 340 -12.95 2.24 4.22
C TRP A 340 -13.02 1.65 2.80
N GLY A 341 -11.97 1.84 2.01
CA GLY A 341 -11.96 1.41 0.60
C GLY A 341 -12.69 2.38 -0.32
N THR A 342 -12.51 3.68 -0.10
CA THR A 342 -13.21 4.76 -0.82
C THR A 342 -12.25 5.88 -1.22
N ILE A 343 -12.70 6.70 -2.17
CA ILE A 343 -12.20 8.07 -2.29
C ILE A 343 -13.31 8.97 -1.75
N LEU A 344 -12.96 9.85 -0.82
CA LEU A 344 -13.85 10.89 -0.32
C LEU A 344 -13.61 12.21 -1.06
N ARG A 345 -14.62 13.06 -1.13
CA ARG A 345 -14.53 14.45 -1.62
C ARG A 345 -15.21 15.38 -0.62
N ILE A 346 -14.46 16.31 -0.05
CA ILE A 346 -14.94 17.27 0.96
C ILE A 346 -14.58 18.71 0.57
N ASP A 347 -15.32 19.67 1.11
CA ASP A 347 -14.96 21.10 1.09
C ASP A 347 -14.27 21.44 2.43
N PRO A 348 -12.95 21.66 2.49
CA PRO A 348 -12.30 21.98 3.75
C PRO A 348 -12.77 23.30 4.37
N SER A 349 -13.32 24.23 3.59
CA SER A 349 -13.76 25.56 4.04
C SER A 349 -15.18 25.59 4.61
N GLY A 350 -16.00 24.59 4.28
CA GLY A 350 -17.37 24.48 4.76
C GLY A 350 -17.50 23.90 6.18
N SER A 351 -18.74 23.69 6.61
CA SER A 351 -19.06 23.22 7.98
C SER A 351 -20.35 22.38 8.10
N ASN A 352 -20.93 21.91 6.99
CA ASN A 352 -22.16 21.12 6.99
C ASN A 352 -21.96 19.58 7.09
N SER A 353 -20.73 19.13 7.37
CA SER A 353 -20.46 17.75 7.77
C SER A 353 -21.05 17.43 9.14
N ASP A 354 -21.18 16.13 9.45
CA ASP A 354 -21.77 15.68 10.71
C ASP A 354 -20.95 16.13 11.94
N ASN A 355 -19.64 16.33 11.78
CA ASN A 355 -18.75 16.83 12.83
C ASN A 355 -18.61 18.38 12.84
N GLY A 356 -19.18 19.08 11.85
CA GLY A 356 -19.15 20.54 11.73
C GLY A 356 -17.80 21.16 11.37
N LYS A 357 -16.78 20.35 11.02
CA LYS A 357 -15.40 20.84 10.80
C LYS A 357 -15.02 21.03 9.33
N TYR A 358 -15.84 20.52 8.42
CA TYR A 358 -15.66 20.64 6.98
C TYR A 358 -17.04 20.62 6.29
N GLY A 359 -17.05 20.88 5.00
CA GLY A 359 -18.24 20.90 4.16
C GLY A 359 -18.40 19.65 3.30
N ILE A 360 -19.65 19.37 2.96
CA ILE A 360 -20.06 18.37 1.99
C ILE A 360 -20.45 19.12 0.71
N PRO A 361 -19.70 18.95 -0.40
CA PRO A 361 -20.05 19.54 -1.68
C PRO A 361 -21.44 19.11 -2.14
N LYS A 362 -22.22 20.04 -2.69
CA LYS A 362 -23.61 19.81 -3.09
C LYS A 362 -23.74 18.89 -4.31
N ASP A 363 -22.68 18.78 -5.09
CA ASP A 363 -22.56 17.94 -6.28
C ASP A 363 -21.92 16.58 -5.99
N ASN A 364 -21.69 16.22 -4.71
CA ASN A 364 -21.28 14.86 -4.37
C ASN A 364 -22.37 13.84 -4.74
N PRO A 365 -21.99 12.66 -5.27
CA PRO A 365 -22.92 11.70 -5.88
C PRO A 365 -23.93 11.11 -4.88
N PHE A 366 -23.62 11.16 -3.58
CA PHE A 366 -24.44 10.55 -2.53
C PHE A 366 -24.99 11.55 -1.51
N VAL A 367 -24.98 12.85 -1.83
CA VAL A 367 -25.45 13.90 -0.90
C VAL A 367 -26.90 13.70 -0.44
N ASN A 368 -27.75 13.13 -1.30
CA ASN A 368 -29.17 12.86 -1.05
C ASN A 368 -29.46 11.38 -0.77
N ALA A 369 -28.44 10.52 -0.66
CA ALA A 369 -28.62 9.09 -0.44
C ALA A 369 -28.74 8.79 1.05
N ASN A 370 -29.82 8.12 1.47
CA ASN A 370 -30.05 7.78 2.89
C ASN A 370 -29.17 6.62 3.40
N ASN A 371 -28.59 5.83 2.49
CA ASN A 371 -27.82 4.61 2.82
C ASN A 371 -26.33 4.72 2.47
N LYS A 372 -25.84 5.91 2.11
CA LYS A 372 -24.45 6.15 1.75
C LYS A 372 -23.93 7.40 2.46
N LYS A 373 -22.62 7.45 2.69
CA LYS A 373 -21.96 8.62 3.27
C LYS A 373 -21.86 9.73 2.25
N ARG A 374 -22.18 10.96 2.67
CA ARG A 374 -22.26 12.13 1.78
C ARG A 374 -20.88 12.58 1.32
N GLU A 375 -19.83 12.19 2.04
CA GLU A 375 -18.42 12.40 1.73
C GLU A 375 -17.92 11.50 0.60
N VAL A 376 -18.56 10.33 0.37
CA VAL A 376 -18.04 9.32 -0.55
C VAL A 376 -18.19 9.80 -2.00
N TRP A 377 -17.07 9.82 -2.71
CA TRP A 377 -17.01 10.07 -4.15
C TRP A 377 -17.13 8.76 -4.93
N VAL A 378 -16.31 7.77 -4.58
CA VAL A 378 -16.37 6.39 -5.12
C VAL A 378 -16.07 5.38 -4.04
N TYR A 379 -16.44 4.12 -4.24
CA TYR A 379 -16.29 3.04 -3.25
C TYR A 379 -15.91 1.72 -3.92
N GLY A 380 -15.48 0.75 -3.12
CA GLY A 380 -15.05 -0.56 -3.61
C GLY A 380 -13.63 -0.59 -4.12
N LEU A 381 -12.76 0.26 -3.56
CA LEU A 381 -11.32 0.22 -3.77
C LEU A 381 -10.67 -0.49 -2.58
N ARG A 382 -9.47 -1.04 -2.75
CA ARG A 382 -8.76 -1.71 -1.66
C ARG A 382 -7.86 -0.76 -0.89
N ASN A 383 -6.96 -0.10 -1.58
CA ASN A 383 -5.96 0.83 -1.08
C ASN A 383 -5.62 1.86 -2.18
N PRO A 384 -6.50 2.85 -2.44
CA PRO A 384 -6.28 3.89 -3.44
C PRO A 384 -5.06 4.73 -3.04
N ASN A 385 -3.89 4.33 -3.55
CA ASN A 385 -2.61 4.74 -3.01
C ASN A 385 -2.18 6.10 -3.53
N ARG A 386 -2.49 6.41 -4.80
CA ARG A 386 -2.17 7.68 -5.46
C ARG A 386 -3.30 8.05 -6.42
N ILE A 387 -3.52 9.35 -6.57
CA ILE A 387 -4.52 9.94 -7.47
C ILE A 387 -3.80 10.95 -8.36
N CYS A 388 -4.08 10.91 -9.65
CA CYS A 388 -3.59 11.89 -10.62
C CYS A 388 -4.69 12.25 -11.62
N TRP A 389 -4.43 13.27 -12.42
CA TRP A 389 -5.28 13.67 -13.53
C TRP A 389 -4.48 13.62 -14.83
N ASN A 390 -5.15 13.30 -15.93
CA ASN A 390 -4.60 13.53 -17.26
C ASN A 390 -4.79 15.00 -17.68
N THR A 391 -4.29 15.35 -18.86
CA THR A 391 -4.37 16.72 -19.40
C THR A 391 -5.79 17.20 -19.67
N GLU A 392 -6.74 16.28 -19.83
CA GLU A 392 -8.16 16.55 -20.05
C GLU A 392 -8.94 16.68 -18.73
N GLY A 393 -8.29 16.50 -17.57
CA GLY A 393 -8.93 16.57 -16.26
C GLY A 393 -9.67 15.29 -15.85
N GLN A 394 -9.46 14.17 -16.53
CA GLN A 394 -9.93 12.85 -16.09
C GLN A 394 -9.07 12.38 -14.90
N MET A 395 -9.73 12.01 -13.81
CA MET A 395 -9.09 11.47 -12.62
C MET A 395 -8.77 9.98 -12.79
N TYR A 396 -7.60 9.57 -12.32
CA TYR A 396 -7.16 8.18 -12.22
C TYR A 396 -6.71 7.89 -10.78
N ALA A 397 -6.96 6.68 -10.31
CA ALA A 397 -6.38 6.20 -9.05
C ALA A 397 -5.64 4.88 -9.26
N SER A 398 -4.44 4.81 -8.70
CA SER A 398 -3.72 3.54 -8.57
C SER A 398 -4.20 2.86 -7.30
N ASP A 399 -4.67 1.63 -7.43
CA ASP A 399 -5.19 0.82 -6.33
C ASP A 399 -4.28 -0.38 -6.10
N ILE A 400 -3.76 -0.53 -4.88
CA ILE A 400 -2.86 -1.64 -4.54
C ILE A 400 -3.69 -2.88 -4.25
N GLY A 401 -3.44 -3.91 -5.05
CA GLY A 401 -4.08 -5.22 -5.01
C GLY A 401 -3.77 -6.03 -3.76
N HIS A 402 -4.50 -7.13 -3.58
CA HIS A 402 -4.16 -8.10 -2.56
C HIS A 402 -3.09 -9.08 -3.03
N ASN A 403 -3.44 -10.03 -3.89
CA ASN A 403 -2.59 -11.15 -4.30
C ASN A 403 -2.82 -11.55 -5.77
N ILE A 404 -3.79 -10.93 -6.46
CA ILE A 404 -4.22 -11.32 -7.80
C ILE A 404 -3.77 -10.27 -8.81
N ALA A 405 -4.08 -8.99 -8.56
CA ALA A 405 -3.83 -7.93 -9.52
C ALA A 405 -3.61 -6.57 -8.87
N GLU A 406 -2.62 -5.84 -9.37
CA GLU A 406 -2.46 -4.41 -9.17
C GLU A 406 -3.27 -3.63 -10.21
N GLU A 407 -3.78 -2.45 -9.85
CA GLU A 407 -4.76 -1.75 -10.69
C GLU A 407 -4.48 -0.25 -10.91
N VAL A 408 -4.88 0.25 -12.07
CA VAL A 408 -5.19 1.67 -12.28
C VAL A 408 -6.62 1.82 -12.80
N ASN A 409 -7.38 2.67 -12.14
CA ASN A 409 -8.80 2.88 -12.37
C ASN A 409 -9.06 4.29 -12.90
N ILE A 410 -9.91 4.41 -13.93
CA ILE A 410 -10.53 5.69 -14.32
C ILE A 410 -11.60 6.01 -13.27
N ILE A 411 -11.45 7.14 -12.58
CA ILE A 411 -12.36 7.52 -11.49
C ILE A 411 -13.56 8.29 -12.01
N GLU A 412 -14.74 7.71 -11.81
CA GLU A 412 -16.02 8.27 -12.18
C GLU A 412 -16.91 8.40 -10.93
N PRO A 413 -17.57 9.57 -10.71
CA PRO A 413 -18.32 9.81 -9.48
C PRO A 413 -19.43 8.77 -9.28
N GLY A 414 -19.53 8.23 -8.07
CA GLY A 414 -20.59 7.32 -7.64
C GLY A 414 -20.41 5.85 -8.06
N LYS A 415 -19.35 5.51 -8.80
CA LYS A 415 -19.09 4.12 -9.24
C LYS A 415 -18.56 3.22 -8.12
N PHE A 416 -18.71 1.92 -8.36
CA PHE A 416 -18.22 0.82 -7.52
C PHE A 416 -17.07 0.11 -8.24
N TYR A 417 -15.93 -0.05 -7.57
CA TYR A 417 -14.70 -0.64 -8.16
C TYR A 417 -14.45 -2.10 -7.75
N GLY A 418 -15.45 -2.76 -7.16
CA GLY A 418 -15.47 -4.21 -7.04
C GLY A 418 -14.88 -4.79 -5.74
N TRP A 419 -13.87 -4.19 -5.12
CA TRP A 419 -13.32 -4.71 -3.86
C TRP A 419 -14.39 -4.73 -2.74
N PRO A 420 -14.50 -5.80 -1.92
CA PRO A 420 -13.65 -6.99 -1.89
C PRO A 420 -14.22 -8.24 -2.58
N ILE A 421 -15.16 -8.07 -3.52
CA ILE A 421 -15.72 -9.19 -4.30
C ILE A 421 -15.07 -9.33 -5.68
N ARG A 422 -14.26 -8.34 -6.08
CA ARG A 422 -13.41 -8.37 -7.27
C ARG A 422 -12.01 -7.88 -6.93
N GLU A 423 -11.04 -8.39 -7.65
CA GLU A 423 -9.68 -7.88 -7.76
C GLU A 423 -9.23 -8.09 -9.21
N GLY A 424 -8.90 -7.01 -9.89
CA GLY A 424 -8.87 -6.94 -11.35
C GLY A 424 -10.19 -7.40 -11.95
N ARG A 425 -10.11 -8.17 -13.02
CA ARG A 425 -11.24 -8.83 -13.68
C ARG A 425 -11.49 -10.26 -13.16
N PHE A 426 -11.32 -10.47 -11.86
CA PHE A 426 -11.50 -11.78 -11.22
C PHE A 426 -12.47 -11.71 -10.04
N LEU A 427 -13.23 -12.78 -9.85
CA LEU A 427 -14.04 -12.98 -8.66
C LEU A 427 -13.14 -13.35 -7.49
N VAL A 428 -13.41 -12.76 -6.32
CA VAL A 428 -12.75 -13.04 -5.05
C VAL A 428 -13.78 -13.38 -3.99
N ASP A 429 -13.51 -14.39 -3.16
CA ASP A 429 -14.33 -14.67 -1.98
C ASP A 429 -13.81 -13.87 -0.76
N PRO A 430 -14.50 -12.80 -0.33
CA PRO A 430 -14.07 -11.99 0.80
C PRO A 430 -14.10 -12.74 2.14
N ASN A 431 -14.88 -13.82 2.25
CA ASN A 431 -14.95 -14.66 3.46
C ASN A 431 -14.01 -15.88 3.38
N GLY A 432 -13.67 -16.32 2.17
CA GLY A 432 -12.76 -17.41 1.85
C GLY A 432 -11.33 -16.94 1.59
N ASN A 433 -10.54 -17.72 0.84
CA ASN A 433 -9.17 -17.34 0.50
C ASN A 433 -9.15 -16.25 -0.58
N GLN A 434 -8.77 -15.04 -0.19
CA GLN A 434 -8.73 -13.87 -1.07
C GLN A 434 -7.55 -13.90 -2.05
N SER A 435 -6.65 -14.88 -1.92
CA SER A 435 -5.52 -15.10 -2.83
C SER A 435 -5.87 -15.98 -4.03
N LEU A 436 -7.12 -16.48 -4.09
CA LEU A 436 -7.59 -17.32 -5.18
C LEU A 436 -8.44 -16.48 -6.12
N ALA A 437 -8.05 -16.48 -7.39
CA ALA A 437 -8.82 -15.89 -8.47
C ALA A 437 -9.82 -16.91 -9.02
N TYR A 438 -11.04 -16.46 -9.28
CA TYR A 438 -12.08 -17.25 -9.94
C TYR A 438 -12.60 -16.50 -11.18
N PRO A 439 -13.17 -17.20 -12.17
CA PRO A 439 -13.87 -16.57 -13.28
C PRO A 439 -14.97 -15.63 -12.78
N LEU A 440 -15.21 -14.56 -13.54
CA LEU A 440 -16.38 -13.73 -13.31
C LEU A 440 -17.65 -14.58 -13.49
N PRO A 441 -18.68 -14.39 -12.64
CA PRO A 441 -19.94 -15.11 -12.81
C PRO A 441 -20.67 -14.64 -14.06
N ASP A 442 -21.51 -15.50 -14.66
CA ASP A 442 -22.29 -15.15 -15.87
C ASP A 442 -23.14 -13.87 -15.70
N ASN A 443 -23.56 -13.59 -14.47
CA ASN A 443 -24.35 -12.41 -14.12
C ASN A 443 -23.50 -11.24 -13.57
N ASP A 444 -22.22 -11.17 -13.90
CA ASP A 444 -21.28 -10.15 -13.41
C ASP A 444 -21.78 -8.72 -13.63
N ALA A 445 -22.47 -8.46 -14.75
CA ALA A 445 -23.04 -7.16 -15.07
C ALA A 445 -24.03 -6.64 -14.01
N ASP A 446 -24.74 -7.53 -13.30
CA ASP A 446 -25.73 -7.17 -12.27
C ASP A 446 -25.07 -6.52 -11.04
N PHE A 447 -23.77 -6.74 -10.83
CA PHE A 447 -23.03 -6.18 -9.69
C PHE A 447 -22.60 -4.73 -9.92
N GLY A 448 -22.68 -4.23 -11.16
CA GLY A 448 -22.34 -2.84 -11.49
C GLY A 448 -20.88 -2.47 -11.22
N VAL A 449 -19.96 -3.43 -11.35
CA VAL A 449 -18.53 -3.24 -11.13
C VAL A 449 -17.92 -2.44 -12.29
N THR A 450 -17.15 -1.41 -11.96
CA THR A 450 -16.26 -0.71 -12.88
C THR A 450 -14.88 -1.36 -12.81
N TYR A 451 -14.36 -1.78 -13.97
CA TYR A 451 -13.09 -2.49 -14.07
C TYR A 451 -11.90 -1.56 -14.37
N PRO A 452 -10.68 -1.97 -13.97
CA PRO A 452 -9.49 -1.16 -14.17
C PRO A 452 -9.07 -1.08 -15.65
N VAL A 453 -8.39 0.00 -16.00
CA VAL A 453 -7.79 0.22 -17.34
C VAL A 453 -6.35 -0.31 -17.43
N ILE A 454 -5.72 -0.57 -16.28
CA ILE A 454 -4.45 -1.27 -16.16
C ILE A 454 -4.67 -2.36 -15.12
N GLN A 455 -4.33 -3.59 -15.47
CA GLN A 455 -4.15 -4.65 -14.49
C GLN A 455 -2.91 -5.50 -14.82
N TYR A 456 -2.16 -5.89 -13.80
CA TYR A 456 -1.04 -6.83 -13.92
C TYR A 456 -0.91 -7.62 -12.61
N ASP A 457 -0.38 -8.83 -12.69
CA ASP A 457 -0.29 -9.73 -11.56
C ASP A 457 1.06 -9.61 -10.85
N HIS A 458 1.21 -10.45 -9.82
CA HIS A 458 2.38 -10.45 -8.95
C HIS A 458 3.60 -11.18 -9.53
N ASP A 459 3.49 -11.70 -10.75
CA ASP A 459 4.66 -12.14 -11.54
C ASP A 459 5.42 -10.93 -12.13
N ASP A 460 4.74 -9.81 -12.32
CA ASP A 460 5.31 -8.60 -12.91
C ASP A 460 5.62 -7.49 -11.89
N GLY A 461 4.83 -7.36 -10.82
CA GLY A 461 5.11 -6.42 -9.73
C GLY A 461 4.25 -6.69 -8.49
N SER A 462 4.67 -6.22 -7.31
CA SER A 462 4.06 -6.60 -6.02
C SER A 462 3.16 -5.53 -5.40
N ALA A 463 3.34 -4.26 -5.74
CA ALA A 463 2.50 -3.18 -5.22
C ALA A 463 2.68 -1.92 -6.09
N ILE A 464 1.63 -1.43 -6.75
CA ILE A 464 1.73 -0.23 -7.59
C ILE A 464 2.06 1.03 -6.76
N SER A 465 3.01 1.85 -7.21
CA SER A 465 3.48 3.05 -6.50
C SER A 465 2.71 4.33 -6.83
N GLY A 466 1.78 4.25 -7.78
CA GLY A 466 1.24 5.41 -8.48
C GLY A 466 2.07 5.83 -9.70
N GLY A 467 1.47 6.68 -10.53
CA GLY A 467 2.07 7.20 -11.75
C GLY A 467 1.44 8.51 -12.21
N PHE A 468 2.00 9.06 -13.28
CA PHE A 468 1.62 10.35 -13.86
C PHE A 468 1.63 10.27 -15.39
N PHE A 469 0.84 11.14 -16.02
CA PHE A 469 0.92 11.34 -17.46
C PHE A 469 2.14 12.19 -17.78
N SER A 470 2.98 11.70 -18.69
CA SER A 470 4.19 12.38 -19.09
C SER A 470 3.89 13.50 -20.09
N ASN A 471 4.57 14.63 -19.93
CA ASN A 471 4.60 15.73 -20.89
C ASN A 471 5.93 15.80 -21.67
N THR A 472 6.85 14.84 -21.46
CA THR A 472 8.13 14.78 -22.16
C THR A 472 7.91 14.51 -23.65
N ALA A 473 8.80 14.98 -24.52
CA ALA A 473 8.63 14.81 -25.97
C ALA A 473 8.46 13.33 -26.38
N THR A 474 9.31 12.46 -25.84
CA THR A 474 9.30 11.00 -26.11
C THR A 474 8.06 10.29 -25.56
N PHE A 475 7.57 10.70 -24.38
CA PHE A 475 6.51 9.98 -23.67
C PHE A 475 5.20 10.76 -23.57
N LYS A 476 5.00 11.78 -24.41
CA LYS A 476 3.85 12.68 -24.32
C LYS A 476 2.52 11.90 -24.29
N GLY A 477 1.73 12.11 -23.25
CA GLY A 477 0.42 11.48 -23.05
C GLY A 477 0.48 10.01 -22.58
N LYS A 478 1.66 9.41 -22.49
CA LYS A 478 1.84 8.06 -21.92
C LYS A 478 1.76 8.14 -20.40
N TYR A 479 1.19 7.11 -19.78
CA TYR A 479 1.12 6.97 -18.35
C TYR A 479 2.36 6.22 -17.84
N ILE A 480 3.17 6.86 -16.99
CA ILE A 480 4.37 6.26 -16.41
C ILE A 480 4.14 6.05 -14.92
N PHE A 481 4.33 4.83 -14.47
CA PHE A 481 4.08 4.39 -13.09
C PHE A 481 5.18 3.44 -12.62
N GLY A 482 5.15 3.02 -11.36
CA GLY A 482 6.17 2.13 -10.81
C GLY A 482 5.62 1.06 -9.88
N ASP A 483 6.50 0.15 -9.51
CA ASP A 483 6.29 -0.85 -8.47
C ASP A 483 7.06 -0.47 -7.19
N ILE A 484 6.40 -0.58 -6.04
CA ILE A 484 6.94 -0.17 -4.75
C ILE A 484 8.13 -1.06 -4.37
N PRO A 485 8.01 -2.38 -4.15
CA PRO A 485 9.10 -3.15 -3.58
C PRO A 485 10.28 -3.32 -4.55
N GLU A 486 10.01 -3.64 -5.81
CA GLU A 486 11.03 -4.00 -6.81
C GLU A 486 11.66 -2.76 -7.46
N GLY A 487 10.94 -1.64 -7.49
CA GLY A 487 11.42 -0.41 -8.14
C GLY A 487 11.41 -0.48 -9.66
N THR A 488 10.64 -1.40 -10.25
CA THR A 488 10.38 -1.42 -11.69
C THR A 488 9.57 -0.18 -12.08
N VAL A 489 9.90 0.41 -13.23
CA VAL A 489 9.12 1.49 -13.85
C VAL A 489 8.40 0.91 -15.07
N TYR A 490 7.15 1.32 -15.26
CA TYR A 490 6.31 0.91 -16.38
C TYR A 490 5.85 2.10 -17.18
N ILE A 491 5.50 1.84 -18.43
CA ILE A 491 4.86 2.78 -19.33
C ILE A 491 3.62 2.14 -19.93
N ALA A 492 2.53 2.90 -20.03
CA ALA A 492 1.31 2.48 -20.67
C ALA A 492 0.75 3.54 -21.62
N ASP A 493 0.10 3.08 -22.69
CA ASP A 493 -0.73 3.92 -23.55
C ASP A 493 -2.20 3.72 -23.20
N LEU A 494 -2.79 4.72 -22.55
CA LEU A 494 -4.18 4.68 -22.12
C LEU A 494 -5.16 5.23 -23.15
N SER A 495 -4.69 5.69 -24.32
CA SER A 495 -5.59 6.06 -25.43
C SER A 495 -6.34 4.84 -26.00
N GLU A 496 -5.81 3.63 -25.77
CA GLU A 496 -6.41 2.35 -26.17
C GLU A 496 -7.05 1.57 -25.01
N ALA A 497 -7.37 2.22 -23.89
CA ALA A 497 -7.83 1.59 -22.64
C ALA A 497 -9.10 0.71 -22.77
N ASN A 498 -9.81 0.76 -23.90
CA ASN A 498 -10.99 -0.07 -24.19
C ASN A 498 -10.68 -1.31 -25.04
N THR A 499 -9.40 -1.67 -25.22
CA THR A 499 -9.01 -2.88 -25.95
C THR A 499 -8.66 -3.99 -24.97
N ASP A 500 -8.98 -5.25 -25.30
CA ASP A 500 -8.53 -6.43 -24.53
C ASP A 500 -6.99 -6.62 -24.57
N LYS A 501 -6.24 -5.67 -25.13
CA LYS A 501 -4.79 -5.74 -25.28
C LYS A 501 -4.11 -5.16 -24.04
N ARG A 502 -3.11 -5.88 -23.54
CA ARG A 502 -2.23 -5.40 -22.48
C ARG A 502 -1.37 -4.25 -23.01
N ASN A 503 -1.67 -3.04 -22.55
CA ASN A 503 -1.05 -1.80 -23.01
C ASN A 503 0.12 -1.34 -22.12
N ILE A 504 0.76 -2.27 -21.40
CA ILE A 504 1.80 -1.99 -20.40
C ILE A 504 3.13 -2.58 -20.88
N LYS A 505 4.23 -1.86 -20.67
CA LYS A 505 5.61 -2.37 -20.84
C LYS A 505 6.49 -1.92 -19.67
N LYS A 506 7.55 -2.68 -19.38
CA LYS A 506 8.62 -2.28 -18.45
C LYS A 506 9.50 -1.22 -19.15
N LEU A 507 9.71 -0.08 -18.51
CA LEU A 507 10.52 1.01 -19.06
C LEU A 507 11.98 0.84 -18.62
N ASN A 508 12.90 0.86 -19.58
CA ASN A 508 14.33 0.79 -19.27
C ASN A 508 14.79 2.07 -18.57
N ILE A 509 15.66 1.94 -17.58
CA ILE A 509 16.25 3.09 -16.87
C ILE A 509 17.70 3.27 -17.33
N VAL A 510 18.05 4.49 -17.72
CA VAL A 510 19.41 4.85 -18.11
C VAL A 510 19.92 5.95 -17.18
N PHE A 511 21.04 5.68 -16.50
CA PHE A 511 21.71 6.64 -15.63
C PHE A 511 23.15 6.83 -16.07
N LYS A 512 23.55 8.08 -16.34
CA LYS A 512 24.90 8.42 -16.84
C LYS A 512 25.30 7.61 -18.08
N GLY A 513 24.37 7.47 -19.03
CA GLY A 513 24.58 6.77 -20.30
C GLY A 513 24.68 5.25 -20.19
N LYS A 514 24.36 4.65 -19.04
CA LYS A 514 24.34 3.20 -18.84
C LYS A 514 22.96 2.74 -18.43
N GLN A 515 22.46 1.70 -19.09
CA GLN A 515 21.25 1.00 -18.65
C GLN A 515 21.48 0.39 -17.26
N THR A 516 20.51 0.57 -16.37
CA THR A 516 20.58 0.16 -14.96
C THR A 516 19.17 -0.10 -14.41
N ASP A 517 19.08 -0.42 -13.12
CA ASP A 517 17.86 -0.53 -12.35
C ASP A 517 18.04 0.11 -10.96
N PHE A 518 16.95 0.36 -10.24
CA PHE A 518 17.05 0.99 -8.93
C PHE A 518 17.72 0.12 -7.86
N GLY A 519 17.74 -1.21 -8.04
CA GLY A 519 18.49 -2.13 -7.16
C GLY A 519 19.99 -1.93 -7.28
N GLN A 520 20.50 -1.80 -8.50
CA GLN A 520 21.90 -1.46 -8.78
C GLN A 520 22.24 -0.05 -8.28
N LEU A 521 21.38 0.94 -8.53
CA LEU A 521 21.61 2.33 -8.11
C LEU A 521 21.66 2.52 -6.59
N THR A 522 20.82 1.78 -5.86
CA THR A 522 20.69 1.89 -4.40
C THR A 522 21.56 0.87 -3.66
N ASN A 523 22.02 -0.18 -4.34
CA ASN A 523 22.61 -1.39 -3.73
C ASN A 523 21.69 -2.02 -2.67
N LYS A 524 20.39 -2.07 -2.99
CA LYS A 524 19.34 -2.62 -2.12
C LYS A 524 18.42 -3.53 -2.95
N ARG A 525 17.84 -4.54 -2.29
CA ARG A 525 16.87 -5.45 -2.93
C ARG A 525 15.46 -4.89 -2.90
N ARG A 526 15.08 -4.26 -1.79
CA ARG A 526 13.81 -3.56 -1.65
C ARG A 526 14.04 -2.07 -1.84
N ILE A 527 13.40 -1.51 -2.85
CA ILE A 527 13.60 -0.12 -3.29
C ILE A 527 12.62 0.82 -2.59
N ASP A 528 11.38 0.36 -2.43
CA ASP A 528 10.25 1.18 -2.00
C ASP A 528 10.16 2.45 -2.88
N LEU A 529 10.07 2.25 -4.20
CA LEU A 529 10.03 3.30 -5.21
C LEU A 529 8.73 4.11 -5.10
N ARG A 530 8.84 5.39 -5.43
CA ARG A 530 7.75 6.35 -5.55
C ARG A 530 8.01 7.26 -6.73
N LEU A 531 6.92 7.75 -7.33
CA LEU A 531 6.96 8.76 -8.37
C LEU A 531 6.35 10.07 -7.88
N GLY A 532 6.72 11.17 -8.52
CA GLY A 532 6.17 12.50 -8.28
C GLY A 532 6.32 13.39 -9.50
N GLN A 533 5.66 14.54 -9.48
CA GLN A 533 5.72 15.53 -10.55
C GLN A 533 5.85 16.93 -9.94
N ASP A 534 6.67 17.79 -10.54
CA ASP A 534 6.72 19.21 -10.18
C ASP A 534 5.64 20.02 -10.92
N CYS A 535 5.62 21.34 -10.70
CA CYS A 535 4.60 22.22 -11.27
C CYS A 535 4.68 22.35 -12.80
N ASP A 536 5.84 22.04 -13.39
CA ASP A 536 6.07 22.11 -14.84
C ASP A 536 5.80 20.75 -15.51
N GLY A 537 5.37 19.75 -14.74
CA GLY A 537 5.11 18.42 -15.23
C GLY A 537 6.36 17.53 -15.30
N ASN A 538 7.52 17.96 -14.82
CA ASN A 538 8.71 17.12 -14.85
C ASN A 538 8.53 15.95 -13.87
N MET A 539 8.87 14.74 -14.33
CA MET A 539 8.71 13.52 -13.55
C MET A 539 9.93 13.23 -12.67
N TYR A 540 9.65 12.81 -11.43
CA TYR A 540 10.65 12.41 -10.45
C TYR A 540 10.41 10.97 -10.00
N MET A 541 11.51 10.29 -9.74
CA MET A 541 11.55 8.95 -9.15
C MET A 541 12.38 9.02 -7.89
N PHE A 542 11.88 8.49 -6.78
CA PHE A 542 12.59 8.58 -5.52
C PHE A 542 12.47 7.31 -4.68
N THR A 543 13.56 6.97 -4.02
CA THR A 543 13.81 5.66 -3.43
C THR A 543 13.87 5.76 -1.92
N LYS A 544 12.93 5.11 -1.22
CA LYS A 544 12.95 5.08 0.25
C LYS A 544 14.19 4.35 0.79
N ALA A 545 14.71 3.40 0.01
CA ALA A 545 15.84 2.56 0.39
C ALA A 545 17.10 3.38 0.80
N ASP A 546 17.35 4.51 0.14
CA ASP A 546 18.50 5.39 0.39
C ASP A 546 18.17 6.89 0.46
N GLY A 547 16.90 7.27 0.28
CA GLY A 547 16.42 8.64 0.36
C GLY A 547 16.77 9.52 -0.84
N LYS A 548 17.19 8.93 -1.97
CA LYS A 548 17.58 9.69 -3.17
C LYS A 548 16.39 10.03 -4.06
N ILE A 549 16.55 11.12 -4.81
CA ILE A 549 15.59 11.67 -5.76
C ILE A 549 16.30 11.80 -7.10
N TYR A 550 15.65 11.29 -8.14
CA TYR A 550 16.07 11.34 -9.52
C TYR A 550 15.00 12.05 -10.35
N ARG A 551 15.40 12.72 -11.42
CA ARG A 551 14.51 13.37 -12.38
C ARG A 551 14.64 12.69 -13.74
N MET A 552 13.52 12.45 -14.40
CA MET A 552 13.51 12.04 -15.80
C MET A 552 13.89 13.22 -16.68
N ILE A 553 14.85 13.02 -17.57
CA ILE A 553 15.38 14.05 -18.47
C ILE A 553 14.57 14.00 -19.78
N ASN A 554 14.24 15.17 -20.30
CA ASN A 554 13.68 15.32 -21.64
C ASN A 554 14.83 15.22 -22.65
N GLU A 555 14.80 14.19 -23.51
CA GLU A 555 15.63 14.15 -24.72
C GLU A 555 14.91 14.80 -25.90
#